data_AF-A0ABD4S765-F1
#
_entry.id   AF-A0ABD4S765-F1
#
_cell.length_a   1.000
_cell.length_b   1.000
_cell.length_c   1.000
_cell.angle_alpha   90.00
_cell.angle_beta   90.00
_cell.angle_gamma   90.00
#
_symmetry.space_group_name_H-M   'P 1'
#
loop_
_entity.id
_entity.type
_entity.pdbx_description
1 polymer ?
#
loop_
_entity_poly.entity_id
_entity_poly.type
_entity_poly.pdbx_seq_one_letter_code
_entity_poly.pdbx_strand_id
1 'polypeptide(L)'
;MKKLRTTYKCSPPNKKVGDSLLNEDVIKNINKLNSEQDNINLELSKKASKEDLNILIQLLENSKRYTINYNINLPEGYSNEDVTVPDDMTVLANTEARLDLPSNTDLNEYRFKGWSLVENGDVIERCIATDDITLYAIWYKCINVTYELNLPNDFQGTPIPDLPADENKYILGDKVTPLPLNNYDENNKEYNYKFCGWSLTESGDVIENATIENEHVQSDGLHLYAVWKKYRYVTYSANFPPEEYPLNRTGEVPVDANRYVEGDTVIVLKNSENNPLGGEEDKDKFLGWTSNIEKAQIPILKSDVEENIVIGKEDITLYGMWGKYRIAYGSNFPAGTGVSGHPPIDQYSYLTGASTVTLSNTGNLNAGSYELIGWSTVKNDESTMLNFGDRIMIDKSNIILQAFWRKL
;
A
#
# COMPACT_ATOMS: atom_id res chain seq x y z
N MET A 1 59.45 62.69 18.19
CA MET A 1 59.41 64.12 18.60
C MET A 1 58.54 64.89 17.60
N LYS A 2 57.22 64.90 17.82
CA LYS A 2 56.36 66.03 18.28
C LYS A 2 56.21 67.18 17.27
N LYS A 3 55.14 67.10 16.45
CA LYS A 3 54.63 68.16 15.56
C LYS A 3 53.19 68.53 15.93
N LEU A 4 53.00 69.81 16.21
CA LEU A 4 51.98 70.77 15.71
C LEU A 4 50.47 70.57 15.94
N ARG A 5 49.86 71.72 16.35
CA ARG A 5 48.45 72.17 16.25
C ARG A 5 47.47 71.53 17.24
N THR A 6 46.60 72.22 17.98
CA THR A 6 46.16 73.63 17.99
C THR A 6 45.53 73.88 19.37
N THR A 7 45.97 74.89 20.11
CA THR A 7 45.32 75.34 21.35
C THR A 7 44.52 76.60 21.05
N TYR A 8 43.20 76.51 21.09
CA TYR A 8 42.34 77.70 21.21
C TYR A 8 42.08 77.97 22.69
N LYS A 9 42.89 78.86 23.26
CA LYS A 9 42.54 79.57 24.49
C LYS A 9 41.56 80.67 24.14
N CYS A 10 40.42 80.67 24.82
CA CYS A 10 39.41 81.71 24.71
C CYS A 10 39.91 83.06 25.25
N SER A 11 39.38 84.09 24.58
CA SER A 11 39.13 85.48 24.98
C SER A 11 40.17 86.53 24.60
N PRO A 12 39.75 87.55 23.81
CA PRO A 12 40.06 88.94 24.10
C PRO A 12 38.95 89.55 24.97
N PRO A 13 39.27 90.47 25.89
CA PRO A 13 38.37 91.54 26.27
C PRO A 13 38.82 92.82 25.57
N ASN A 14 37.88 93.55 24.98
CA ASN A 14 37.61 94.89 25.48
C ASN A 14 36.45 95.56 24.75
N LYS A 15 35.50 96.00 25.60
CA LYS A 15 34.79 97.28 25.59
C LYS A 15 33.90 97.56 24.37
N LYS A 16 32.61 97.82 24.57
CA LYS A 16 32.12 98.92 25.40
C LYS A 16 30.69 98.70 25.93
N VAL A 17 30.55 99.08 27.21
CA VAL A 17 29.44 99.85 27.82
C VAL A 17 28.12 99.13 28.11
N GLY A 18 27.74 99.13 29.39
CA GLY A 18 26.36 99.00 29.85
C GLY A 18 26.23 98.14 31.11
N ASP A 19 26.30 98.78 32.29
CA ASP A 19 25.89 98.15 33.54
C ASP A 19 24.44 97.66 33.47
N SER A 20 24.24 96.36 33.68
CA SER A 20 22.96 95.76 34.07
C SER A 20 23.30 94.53 34.92
N LEU A 21 23.59 94.78 36.19
CA LEU A 21 23.62 93.75 37.23
C LEU A 21 22.27 92.99 37.16
N LEU A 22 22.29 91.70 36.76
CA LEU A 22 21.12 90.84 36.95
C LEU A 22 20.79 90.88 38.45
N ASN A 23 19.55 91.27 38.78
CA ASN A 23 19.06 91.36 40.15
C ASN A 23 19.43 90.07 40.91
N GLU A 24 19.96 90.17 42.13
CA GLU A 24 20.35 89.03 42.97
C GLU A 24 19.24 87.97 43.09
N ASP A 25 17.97 88.40 43.08
CA ASP A 25 16.81 87.50 43.09
C ASP A 25 16.74 86.61 41.83
N VAL A 26 17.13 87.13 40.67
CA VAL A 26 17.15 86.38 39.40
C VAL A 26 18.23 85.31 39.44
N ILE A 27 19.42 85.64 39.94
CA ILE A 27 20.53 84.68 40.10
C ILE A 27 20.15 83.59 41.12
N LYS A 28 19.50 83.97 42.22
CA LYS A 28 19.02 83.03 43.24
C LYS A 28 17.97 82.06 42.67
N ASN A 29 17.06 82.56 41.84
CA ASN A 29 16.05 81.72 41.18
C ASN A 29 16.66 80.76 40.16
N ILE A 30 17.66 81.19 39.37
CA ILE A 30 18.38 80.30 38.45
C ILE A 30 19.11 79.18 39.21
N ASN A 31 19.80 79.51 40.29
CA ASN A 31 20.50 78.50 41.10
C ASN A 31 19.52 77.53 41.78
N LYS A 32 18.36 78.02 42.22
CA LYS A 32 17.30 77.17 42.80
C LYS A 32 16.76 76.19 41.75
N LEU A 33 16.45 76.68 40.55
CA LEU A 33 15.98 75.85 39.41
C LEU A 33 17.00 74.79 39.01
N ASN A 34 18.29 75.13 38.98
CA ASN A 34 19.35 74.14 38.70
C ASN A 34 19.41 73.06 39.80
N SER A 35 19.30 73.44 41.08
CA SER A 35 19.29 72.45 42.17
C SER A 35 18.04 71.57 42.16
N GLU A 36 16.90 72.09 41.75
CA GLU A 36 15.65 71.34 41.59
C GLU A 36 15.77 70.34 40.43
N GLN A 37 16.39 70.74 39.31
CA GLN A 37 16.71 69.86 38.19
C GLN A 37 17.63 68.72 38.61
N ASP A 38 18.68 69.02 39.37
CA ASP A 38 19.62 68.01 39.88
C ASP A 38 18.94 67.02 40.85
N ASN A 39 18.04 67.51 41.71
CA ASN A 39 17.24 66.66 42.60
C ASN A 39 16.26 65.77 41.84
N ILE A 40 15.62 66.28 40.78
CA ILE A 40 14.74 65.48 39.91
C ILE A 40 15.54 64.37 39.24
N ASN A 41 16.72 64.68 38.70
CA ASN A 41 17.60 63.69 38.07
C ASN A 41 18.08 62.62 39.07
N LEU A 42 18.33 63.00 40.33
CA LEU A 42 18.71 62.09 41.42
C LEU A 42 17.54 61.21 41.90
N GLU A 43 16.32 61.75 41.95
CA GLU A 43 15.10 61.00 42.28
C GLU A 43 14.76 59.97 41.18
N LEU A 44 14.93 60.36 39.92
CA LEU A 44 14.75 59.45 38.77
C LEU A 44 15.76 58.30 38.80
N SER A 45 17.02 58.57 39.14
CA SER A 45 18.05 57.51 39.22
C SER A 45 17.86 56.56 40.41
N LYS A 46 17.20 57.00 41.49
CA LYS A 46 16.83 56.17 42.65
C LYS A 46 15.59 55.29 42.42
N LYS A 47 14.75 55.62 41.42
CA LYS A 47 13.49 54.93 41.13
C LYS A 47 13.60 53.78 40.13
N ALA A 48 14.71 53.65 39.40
CA ALA A 48 14.92 52.49 38.53
C ALA A 48 15.17 51.24 39.39
N SER A 49 14.20 50.32 39.42
CA SER A 49 14.36 49.04 40.10
C SER A 49 15.40 48.18 39.36
N LYS A 50 15.94 47.14 40.03
CA LYS A 50 16.79 46.15 39.37
C LYS A 50 16.10 45.51 38.15
N GLU A 51 14.77 45.41 38.20
CA GLU A 51 13.94 44.89 37.12
C GLU A 51 13.89 45.87 35.93
N ASP A 52 13.73 47.18 36.19
CA ASP A 52 13.74 48.20 35.14
C ASP A 52 15.10 48.24 34.42
N LEU A 53 16.21 48.07 35.16
CA LEU A 53 17.56 47.97 34.59
C LEU A 53 17.74 46.72 33.73
N ASN A 54 17.20 45.57 34.16
CA ASN A 54 17.26 44.33 33.38
C ASN A 54 16.45 44.45 32.08
N ILE A 55 15.25 45.04 32.14
CA ILE A 55 14.43 45.31 30.96
C ILE A 55 15.18 46.26 30.00
N LEU A 56 15.83 47.30 30.52
CA LEU A 56 16.60 48.24 29.70
C LEU A 56 17.80 47.55 29.03
N ILE A 57 18.51 46.67 29.75
CA ILE A 57 19.61 45.87 29.18
C ILE A 57 19.10 44.97 28.06
N GLN A 58 17.98 44.27 28.28
CA GLN A 58 17.40 43.37 27.27
C GLN A 58 16.87 44.13 26.05
N LEU A 59 16.25 45.30 26.25
CA LEU A 59 15.87 46.20 25.16
C LEU A 59 17.10 46.71 24.39
N LEU A 60 18.20 47.02 25.08
CA LEU A 60 19.44 47.43 24.44
C LEU A 60 20.04 46.30 23.61
N GLU A 61 20.05 45.07 24.14
CA GLU A 61 20.52 43.88 23.44
C GLU A 61 19.68 43.60 22.19
N ASN A 62 18.34 43.64 22.30
CA ASN A 62 17.43 43.46 21.18
C ASN A 62 17.44 44.62 20.17
N SER A 63 17.98 45.79 20.55
CA SER A 63 18.16 46.93 19.65
C SER A 63 19.40 46.84 18.76
N LYS A 64 20.32 45.92 19.08
CA LYS A 64 21.47 45.63 18.21
C LYS A 64 20.99 45.14 16.85
N ARG A 65 21.81 45.38 15.84
CA ARG A 65 21.55 44.95 14.47
C ARG A 65 22.70 44.08 13.99
N TYR A 66 22.35 43.01 13.30
CA TYR A 66 23.29 42.07 12.71
C TYR A 66 23.00 41.92 11.22
N THR A 67 24.02 41.54 10.48
CA THR A 67 23.95 41.31 9.04
C THR A 67 23.88 39.82 8.75
N ILE A 68 22.97 39.43 7.87
CA ILE A 68 22.91 38.10 7.29
C ILE A 68 23.39 38.23 5.85
N ASN A 69 24.55 37.63 5.57
CA ASN A 69 25.14 37.58 4.24
C ASN A 69 24.83 36.23 3.58
N TYR A 70 24.65 36.24 2.27
CA TYR A 70 24.39 35.04 1.50
C TYR A 70 25.61 34.67 0.64
N ASN A 71 26.13 33.47 0.84
CA ASN A 71 27.15 32.85 0.01
C ASN A 71 26.49 31.79 -0.88
N ILE A 72 26.44 32.04 -2.19
CA ILE A 72 25.79 31.14 -3.15
C ILE A 72 26.47 29.78 -3.29
N ASN A 73 27.70 29.62 -2.76
CA ASN A 73 28.39 28.34 -2.62
C ASN A 73 28.20 27.41 -3.84
N LEU A 74 28.48 27.96 -5.02
CA LEU A 74 28.12 27.29 -6.28
C LEU A 74 28.93 26.00 -6.47
N PRO A 75 28.31 24.96 -7.05
CA PRO A 75 29.04 23.77 -7.48
C PRO A 75 30.15 24.11 -8.47
N GLU A 76 31.16 23.24 -8.54
CA GLU A 76 32.27 23.40 -9.48
C GLU A 76 31.76 23.49 -10.93
N GLY A 77 32.30 24.42 -11.70
CA GLY A 77 31.91 24.66 -13.10
C GLY A 77 30.81 25.71 -13.31
N TYR A 78 30.18 26.20 -12.24
CA TYR A 78 29.19 27.28 -12.29
C TYR A 78 29.77 28.61 -11.81
N SER A 79 29.17 29.71 -12.24
CA SER A 79 29.60 31.06 -11.94
C SER A 79 28.45 31.95 -11.47
N ASN A 80 28.79 33.13 -10.94
CA ASN A 80 27.80 34.12 -10.52
C ASN A 80 26.98 34.72 -11.68
N GLU A 81 27.30 34.40 -12.94
CA GLU A 81 26.45 34.75 -14.09
C GLU A 81 25.21 33.83 -14.19
N ASP A 82 25.29 32.61 -13.61
CA ASP A 82 24.24 31.60 -13.66
C ASP A 82 23.19 31.79 -12.53
N VAL A 83 23.61 32.40 -11.42
CA VAL A 83 22.78 32.67 -10.23
C VAL A 83 23.21 33.97 -9.56
N THR A 84 22.25 34.86 -9.30
CA THR A 84 22.47 36.06 -8.50
C THR A 84 22.20 35.76 -7.02
N VAL A 85 23.18 36.11 -6.18
CA VAL A 85 23.11 36.10 -4.71
C VAL A 85 22.02 37.07 -4.24
N PRO A 86 21.18 36.69 -3.24
CA PRO A 86 20.27 37.63 -2.59
C PRO A 86 21.03 38.77 -1.89
N ASP A 87 20.44 39.96 -1.83
CA ASP A 87 21.01 41.08 -1.11
C ASP A 87 21.19 40.78 0.39
N ASP A 88 22.25 41.32 0.99
CA ASP A 88 22.51 41.18 2.43
C ASP A 88 21.37 41.81 3.26
N MET A 89 20.95 41.12 4.33
CA MET A 89 19.85 41.56 5.18
C MET A 89 20.36 42.11 6.52
N THR A 90 19.84 43.26 6.97
CA THR A 90 20.08 43.77 8.33
C THR A 90 18.87 43.50 9.23
N VAL A 91 19.04 42.69 10.27
CA VAL A 91 17.98 42.29 11.20
C VAL A 91 18.26 42.75 12.63
N LEU A 92 17.22 42.86 13.46
CA LEU A 92 17.38 43.12 14.89
C LEU A 92 17.85 41.85 15.60
N ALA A 93 18.65 42.01 16.65
CA ALA A 93 19.11 40.91 17.46
C ALA A 93 17.93 40.13 18.07
N ASN A 94 18.09 38.80 18.16
CA ASN A 94 17.09 37.88 18.69
C ASN A 94 15.74 37.88 17.94
N THR A 95 15.73 38.36 16.70
CA THR A 95 14.57 38.26 15.80
C THR A 95 14.80 37.18 14.75
N GLU A 96 13.72 36.51 14.38
CA GLU A 96 13.74 35.48 13.34
C GLU A 96 13.72 36.14 11.97
N ALA A 97 14.69 35.78 11.14
CA ALA A 97 14.81 36.26 9.77
C ALA A 97 14.23 35.22 8.80
N ARG A 98 13.40 35.69 7.86
CA ARG A 98 12.99 34.88 6.70
C ARG A 98 14.07 35.00 5.63
N LEU A 99 14.54 33.86 5.14
CA LEU A 99 15.62 33.81 4.17
C LEU A 99 15.11 34.02 2.75
N ASP A 100 15.84 34.81 1.98
CA ASP A 100 15.54 35.07 0.57
C ASP A 100 16.10 33.97 -0.32
N LEU A 101 15.41 33.68 -1.43
CA LEU A 101 15.86 32.69 -2.41
C LEU A 101 16.81 33.33 -3.43
N PRO A 102 17.77 32.58 -3.97
CA PRO A 102 18.59 33.05 -5.08
C PRO A 102 17.75 33.26 -6.36
N SER A 103 18.28 34.02 -7.32
CA SER A 103 17.54 34.36 -8.55
C SER A 103 17.20 33.15 -9.42
N ASN A 104 17.95 32.07 -9.28
CA ASN A 104 17.75 30.80 -9.96
C ASN A 104 18.01 29.67 -8.97
N THR A 105 17.09 28.71 -8.91
CA THR A 105 17.17 27.53 -8.05
C THR A 105 17.43 26.25 -8.84
N ASP A 106 17.50 26.31 -10.17
CA ASP A 106 17.75 25.16 -11.04
C ASP A 106 18.90 25.46 -12.01
N LEU A 107 20.00 24.75 -11.81
CA LEU A 107 21.24 24.85 -12.57
C LEU A 107 21.41 23.72 -13.57
N ASN A 108 20.31 23.07 -14.01
CA ASN A 108 20.28 21.91 -14.90
C ASN A 108 20.84 20.63 -14.26
N GLU A 109 22.12 20.61 -13.87
CA GLU A 109 22.75 19.47 -13.17
C GLU A 109 22.66 19.55 -11.65
N TYR A 110 22.28 20.70 -11.10
CA TYR A 110 22.13 20.92 -9.66
C TYR A 110 20.85 21.69 -9.35
N ARG A 111 20.24 21.40 -8.20
CA ARG A 111 19.09 22.15 -7.70
C ARG A 111 19.33 22.65 -6.28
N PHE A 112 18.93 23.88 -6.05
CA PHE A 112 19.03 24.54 -4.75
C PHE A 112 18.09 23.86 -3.75
N LYS A 113 18.65 23.38 -2.64
CA LYS A 113 17.88 22.73 -1.57
C LYS A 113 17.51 23.70 -0.45
N GLY A 114 18.38 24.66 -0.15
CA GLY A 114 18.19 25.60 0.95
C GLY A 114 19.49 26.24 1.39
N TRP A 115 19.42 27.00 2.48
CA TRP A 115 20.56 27.66 3.11
C TRP A 115 21.05 26.87 4.32
N SER A 116 22.33 26.94 4.63
CA SER A 116 22.96 26.32 5.79
C SER A 116 23.90 27.31 6.49
N LEU A 117 24.15 27.11 7.78
CA LEU A 117 25.14 27.91 8.54
C LEU A 117 26.60 27.53 8.20
N VAL A 118 26.81 26.41 7.50
CA VAL A 118 28.12 25.91 7.07
C VAL A 118 28.04 25.32 5.66
N GLU A 119 29.17 25.29 4.94
CA GLU A 119 29.26 24.95 3.50
C GLU A 119 28.64 23.59 3.10
N ASN A 120 28.66 22.59 3.99
CA ASN A 120 28.12 21.24 3.73
C ASN A 120 27.18 20.78 4.87
N GLY A 121 26.41 21.72 5.43
CA GLY A 121 25.53 21.47 6.56
C GLY A 121 24.09 21.15 6.18
N ASP A 122 23.27 20.89 7.19
CA ASP A 122 21.83 20.71 7.03
C ASP A 122 21.17 22.03 6.64
N VAL A 123 20.13 21.94 5.80
CA VAL A 123 19.37 23.11 5.38
C VAL A 123 18.47 23.63 6.50
N ILE A 124 18.40 24.95 6.61
CA ILE A 124 17.55 25.68 7.55
C ILE A 124 16.55 26.54 6.78
N GLU A 125 15.35 26.68 7.33
CA GLU A 125 14.33 27.58 6.77
C GLU A 125 14.42 28.99 7.36
N ARG A 126 14.95 29.11 8.59
CA ARG A 126 14.97 30.34 9.39
C ARG A 126 16.20 30.36 10.27
N CYS A 127 16.68 31.56 10.58
CA CYS A 127 17.74 31.77 11.56
C CYS A 127 17.40 32.92 12.52
N ILE A 128 17.98 32.87 13.71
CA ILE A 128 17.91 33.95 14.70
C ILE A 128 19.30 34.55 14.80
N ALA A 129 19.42 35.85 14.55
CA ALA A 129 20.70 36.53 14.59
C ALA A 129 21.05 36.95 16.02
N THR A 130 22.08 36.31 16.59
CA THR A 130 22.74 36.74 17.83
C THR A 130 24.08 37.43 17.58
N ASP A 131 24.60 37.29 16.36
CA ASP A 131 25.80 37.89 15.77
C ASP A 131 25.60 37.98 14.23
N ASP A 132 26.58 38.52 13.49
CA ASP A 132 26.57 38.47 12.02
C ASP A 132 26.65 37.01 11.52
N ILE A 133 25.84 36.67 10.51
CA ILE A 133 25.71 35.30 9.97
C ILE A 133 26.09 35.30 8.50
N THR A 134 26.83 34.26 8.08
CA THR A 134 26.97 33.92 6.65
C THR A 134 26.23 32.62 6.40
N LEU A 135 25.29 32.64 5.47
CA LEU A 135 24.56 31.47 5.01
C LEU A 135 25.18 30.93 3.73
N TYR A 136 25.29 29.62 3.63
CA TYR A 136 25.84 28.92 2.47
C TYR A 136 24.72 28.17 1.77
N ALA A 137 24.57 28.37 0.47
CA ALA A 137 23.61 27.61 -0.32
C ALA A 137 24.02 26.13 -0.36
N ILE A 138 23.04 25.23 -0.24
CA ILE A 138 23.21 23.80 -0.40
C ILE A 138 22.58 23.41 -1.74
N TRP A 139 23.39 22.84 -2.61
CA TRP A 139 23.01 22.37 -3.93
C TRP A 139 23.12 20.86 -4.00
N TYR A 140 22.06 20.19 -4.45
CA TYR A 140 22.09 18.75 -4.71
C TYR A 140 22.20 18.49 -6.19
N LYS A 141 23.08 17.55 -6.54
CA LYS A 141 23.21 17.06 -7.91
C LYS A 141 21.89 16.42 -8.32
N CYS A 142 21.39 16.82 -9.48
CA CYS A 142 20.22 16.25 -10.12
C CYS A 142 20.60 14.92 -10.76
N ILE A 143 19.76 13.91 -10.57
CA ILE A 143 19.87 12.61 -11.23
C ILE A 143 18.66 12.35 -12.13
N ASN A 144 18.81 11.39 -13.03
CA ASN A 144 17.75 10.92 -13.92
C ASN A 144 17.19 9.58 -13.44
N VAL A 145 15.95 9.29 -13.84
CA VAL A 145 15.34 7.98 -13.68
C VAL A 145 15.37 7.28 -15.02
N THR A 146 15.85 6.04 -15.03
CA THR A 146 15.85 5.19 -16.22
C THR A 146 15.16 3.88 -15.93
N TYR A 147 14.70 3.26 -17.00
CA TYR A 147 13.82 2.11 -16.95
C TYR A 147 14.39 0.99 -17.81
N GLU A 148 14.23 -0.24 -17.36
CA GLU A 148 14.64 -1.44 -18.08
C GLU A 148 13.46 -2.42 -18.19
N LEU A 149 13.15 -2.84 -19.41
CA LEU A 149 12.01 -3.73 -19.65
C LEU A 149 12.25 -5.15 -19.13
N ASN A 150 13.52 -5.56 -18.97
CA ASN A 150 13.95 -6.88 -18.48
C ASN A 150 13.00 -8.02 -18.92
N LEU A 151 12.67 -8.05 -20.22
CA LEU A 151 11.66 -8.96 -20.75
C LEU A 151 12.08 -10.41 -20.49
N PRO A 152 11.16 -11.26 -20.01
CA PRO A 152 11.41 -12.69 -19.90
C PRO A 152 11.84 -13.28 -21.26
N ASN A 153 12.76 -14.24 -21.24
CA ASN A 153 13.29 -14.87 -22.47
C ASN A 153 12.21 -15.50 -23.35
N ASP A 154 11.09 -15.94 -22.76
CA ASP A 154 9.94 -16.53 -23.46
C ASP A 154 8.77 -15.54 -23.63
N PHE A 155 9.03 -14.23 -23.51
CA PHE A 155 8.03 -13.21 -23.78
C PHE A 155 7.52 -13.30 -25.23
N GLN A 156 6.20 -13.23 -25.37
CA GLN A 156 5.50 -13.21 -26.64
C GLN A 156 4.49 -12.07 -26.62
N GLY A 157 4.38 -11.38 -27.74
CA GLY A 157 3.33 -10.41 -28.04
C GLY A 157 3.85 -9.21 -28.81
N THR A 158 2.96 -8.62 -29.60
CA THR A 158 3.26 -7.53 -30.52
C THR A 158 2.28 -6.38 -30.33
N PRO A 159 2.74 -5.10 -30.33
CA PRO A 159 4.15 -4.67 -30.36
C PRO A 159 4.88 -4.98 -29.05
N ILE A 160 6.21 -4.92 -29.06
CA ILE A 160 6.98 -4.88 -27.81
C ILE A 160 6.69 -3.52 -27.14
N PRO A 161 6.34 -3.48 -25.84
CA PRO A 161 6.10 -2.23 -25.13
C PRO A 161 7.34 -1.33 -25.11
N ASP A 162 7.13 -0.02 -25.15
CA ASP A 162 8.21 0.96 -25.14
C ASP A 162 8.46 1.46 -23.71
N LEU A 163 9.74 1.73 -23.41
CA LEU A 163 10.13 2.36 -22.14
C LEU A 163 9.55 3.78 -22.04
N PRO A 164 9.09 4.20 -20.85
CA PRO A 164 8.78 5.60 -20.61
C PRO A 164 10.05 6.44 -20.57
N ALA A 165 9.91 7.72 -20.91
CA ALA A 165 10.94 8.73 -20.73
C ALA A 165 10.54 9.64 -19.58
N ASP A 166 11.33 9.66 -18.52
CA ASP A 166 11.17 10.61 -17.42
C ASP A 166 12.12 11.79 -17.63
N GLU A 167 11.54 12.94 -18.02
CA GLU A 167 12.29 14.18 -18.26
C GLU A 167 12.53 14.97 -16.96
N ASN A 168 12.00 14.51 -15.83
CA ASN A 168 12.18 15.18 -14.55
C ASN A 168 13.60 14.99 -14.02
N LYS A 169 14.08 16.02 -13.32
CA LYS A 169 15.33 16.02 -12.57
C LYS A 169 15.02 15.85 -11.10
N TYR A 170 15.62 14.85 -10.46
CA TYR A 170 15.39 14.54 -9.06
C TYR A 170 16.64 14.80 -8.22
N ILE A 171 16.44 15.22 -6.98
CA ILE A 171 17.50 15.38 -5.98
C ILE A 171 17.30 14.45 -4.80
N LEU A 172 18.32 14.33 -3.95
CA LEU A 172 18.28 13.51 -2.74
C LEU A 172 17.03 13.81 -1.88
N GLY A 173 16.32 12.74 -1.52
CA GLY A 173 15.09 12.77 -0.73
C GLY A 173 13.80 12.95 -1.54
N ASP A 174 13.88 13.23 -2.84
CA ASP A 174 12.70 13.28 -3.70
C ASP A 174 12.04 11.90 -3.79
N LYS A 175 10.71 11.89 -3.96
CA LYS A 175 9.95 10.68 -4.26
C LYS A 175 9.63 10.63 -5.75
N VAL A 176 10.02 9.53 -6.38
CA VAL A 176 9.73 9.19 -7.77
C VAL A 176 8.53 8.27 -7.81
N THR A 177 7.49 8.65 -8.54
CA THR A 177 6.40 7.74 -8.92
C THR A 177 6.71 7.17 -10.30
N PRO A 178 6.95 5.86 -10.45
CA PRO A 178 7.31 5.25 -11.73
C PRO A 178 6.24 5.48 -12.81
N LEU A 179 6.68 5.83 -14.01
CA LEU A 179 5.79 6.06 -15.15
C LEU A 179 5.28 4.73 -15.73
N PRO A 180 4.03 4.65 -16.23
CA PRO A 180 3.55 3.46 -16.92
C PRO A 180 4.31 3.21 -18.23
N LEU A 181 4.30 1.97 -18.72
CA LEU A 181 4.84 1.64 -20.04
C LEU A 181 4.08 2.36 -21.17
N ASN A 182 4.81 2.73 -22.22
CA ASN A 182 4.24 3.27 -23.45
C ASN A 182 3.80 2.11 -24.37
N ASN A 183 2.70 2.31 -25.11
CA ASN A 183 2.18 1.34 -26.07
C ASN A 183 1.88 -0.06 -25.47
N TYR A 184 1.68 -0.15 -24.15
CA TYR A 184 1.25 -1.37 -23.48
C TYR A 184 -0.28 -1.39 -23.35
N ASP A 185 -0.93 -2.37 -23.96
CA ASP A 185 -2.34 -2.68 -23.73
C ASP A 185 -2.45 -4.01 -22.97
N GLU A 186 -2.86 -3.94 -21.71
CA GLU A 186 -3.07 -5.12 -20.87
C GLU A 186 -4.12 -6.08 -21.45
N ASN A 187 -5.05 -5.60 -22.28
CA ASN A 187 -6.10 -6.41 -22.89
C ASN A 187 -5.66 -7.14 -24.15
N ASN A 188 -4.48 -6.82 -24.70
CA ASN A 188 -3.94 -7.50 -25.86
C ASN A 188 -3.67 -8.98 -25.51
N LYS A 189 -4.41 -9.88 -26.18
CA LYS A 189 -4.36 -11.34 -25.97
C LYS A 189 -3.12 -12.00 -26.58
N GLU A 190 -2.34 -11.29 -27.39
CA GLU A 190 -1.05 -11.77 -27.88
C GLU A 190 0.01 -11.81 -26.77
N TYR A 191 -0.13 -10.98 -25.73
CA TYR A 191 0.79 -11.00 -24.60
C TYR A 191 0.59 -12.23 -23.72
N ASN A 192 1.68 -12.96 -23.49
CA ASN A 192 1.75 -14.07 -22.54
C ASN A 192 2.25 -13.66 -21.14
N TYR A 193 2.61 -12.39 -20.94
CA TYR A 193 2.94 -11.80 -19.63
C TYR A 193 2.12 -10.55 -19.34
N LYS A 194 1.84 -10.32 -18.05
CA LYS A 194 1.28 -9.09 -17.50
C LYS A 194 2.39 -8.21 -16.94
N PHE A 195 2.42 -6.94 -17.35
CA PHE A 195 3.22 -5.92 -16.67
C PHE A 195 2.55 -5.57 -15.34
N CYS A 196 3.29 -5.68 -14.24
CA CYS A 196 2.77 -5.45 -12.89
C CYS A 196 3.23 -4.14 -12.28
N GLY A 197 4.22 -3.46 -12.88
CA GLY A 197 4.84 -2.25 -12.35
C GLY A 197 6.36 -2.33 -12.37
N TRP A 198 7.02 -1.54 -11.54
CA TRP A 198 8.47 -1.41 -11.50
C TRP A 198 9.05 -1.83 -10.16
N SER A 199 10.31 -2.23 -10.14
CA SER A 199 11.08 -2.66 -8.97
C SER A 199 12.45 -1.96 -8.96
N LEU A 200 13.08 -1.87 -7.77
CA LEU A 200 14.46 -1.38 -7.60
C LEU A 200 15.51 -2.41 -8.05
N THR A 201 15.13 -3.67 -8.23
CA THR A 201 16.02 -4.75 -8.67
C THR A 201 15.36 -5.62 -9.72
N GLU A 202 16.16 -6.33 -10.53
CA GLU A 202 15.71 -7.21 -11.63
C GLU A 202 14.68 -8.28 -11.21
N SER A 203 14.66 -8.69 -9.94
CA SER A 203 13.78 -9.75 -9.41
C SER A 203 13.00 -9.33 -8.16
N GLY A 204 12.94 -8.03 -7.89
CA GLY A 204 12.25 -7.48 -6.73
C GLY A 204 10.74 -7.34 -6.92
N ASP A 205 10.08 -6.92 -5.83
CA ASP A 205 8.64 -6.66 -5.81
C ASP A 205 8.30 -5.28 -6.42
N VAL A 206 7.05 -5.15 -6.86
CA VAL A 206 6.53 -3.88 -7.39
C VAL A 206 6.53 -2.81 -6.30
N ILE A 207 7.06 -1.64 -6.63
CA ILE A 207 7.02 -0.45 -5.79
C ILE A 207 5.99 0.56 -6.30
N GLU A 208 5.35 1.27 -5.38
CA GLU A 208 4.50 2.42 -5.71
C GLU A 208 5.32 3.69 -5.96
N ASN A 209 6.37 3.90 -5.14
CA ASN A 209 7.26 5.05 -5.21
C ASN A 209 8.69 4.63 -4.81
N ALA A 210 9.70 5.29 -5.38
CA ALA A 210 11.10 5.19 -4.96
C ALA A 210 11.54 6.51 -4.31
N THR A 211 12.34 6.46 -3.24
CA THR A 211 12.98 7.66 -2.68
C THR A 211 14.39 7.77 -3.23
N ILE A 212 14.82 8.97 -3.64
CA ILE A 212 16.20 9.18 -4.04
C ILE A 212 17.10 9.15 -2.80
N GLU A 213 18.02 8.19 -2.79
CA GLU A 213 19.00 8.00 -1.73
C GLU A 213 20.43 8.32 -2.20
N ASN A 214 21.38 8.39 -1.27
CA ASN A 214 22.76 8.78 -1.56
C ASN A 214 23.44 7.89 -2.61
N GLU A 215 23.13 6.59 -2.61
CA GLU A 215 23.67 5.64 -3.60
C GLU A 215 23.28 6.02 -5.04
N HIS A 216 22.04 6.46 -5.26
CA HIS A 216 21.55 6.90 -6.56
C HIS A 216 22.25 8.18 -7.04
N VAL A 217 22.53 9.08 -6.10
CA VAL A 217 23.31 10.30 -6.38
C VAL A 217 24.75 9.95 -6.77
N GLN A 218 25.35 8.96 -6.12
CA GLN A 218 26.70 8.48 -6.43
C GLN A 218 26.78 7.75 -7.78
N SER A 219 25.74 6.98 -8.15
CA SER A 219 25.64 6.30 -9.44
C SER A 219 25.12 7.19 -10.57
N ASP A 220 24.77 8.44 -10.29
CA ASP A 220 24.21 9.40 -11.24
C ASP A 220 22.85 9.00 -11.85
N GLY A 221 22.06 8.22 -11.11
CA GLY A 221 20.77 7.75 -11.61
C GLY A 221 20.06 6.77 -10.68
N LEU A 222 18.73 6.73 -10.82
CA LEU A 222 17.87 5.65 -10.34
C LEU A 222 17.52 4.75 -11.52
N HIS A 223 17.72 3.45 -11.35
CA HIS A 223 17.41 2.43 -12.36
C HIS A 223 16.23 1.58 -11.86
N LEU A 224 15.18 1.46 -12.68
CA LEU A 224 13.98 0.70 -12.36
C LEU A 224 13.79 -0.46 -13.35
N TYR A 225 13.40 -1.61 -12.83
CA TYR A 225 13.23 -2.85 -13.59
C TYR A 225 11.75 -3.23 -13.66
N ALA A 226 11.24 -3.56 -14.84
CA ALA A 226 9.85 -3.98 -15.00
C ALA A 226 9.58 -5.32 -14.30
N VAL A 227 8.41 -5.45 -13.69
CA VAL A 227 7.98 -6.70 -13.06
C VAL A 227 6.94 -7.36 -13.95
N TRP A 228 7.26 -8.56 -14.44
CA TRP A 228 6.40 -9.33 -15.34
C TRP A 228 5.89 -10.59 -14.65
N LYS A 229 4.59 -10.86 -14.74
CA LYS A 229 3.99 -12.13 -14.31
C LYS A 229 3.43 -12.87 -15.51
N LYS A 230 3.81 -14.14 -15.68
CA LYS A 230 3.32 -14.97 -16.78
C LYS A 230 1.82 -15.20 -16.63
N TYR A 231 1.06 -15.03 -17.72
CA TYR A 231 -0.34 -15.39 -17.73
C TYR A 231 -0.51 -16.90 -17.62
N ARG A 232 -1.44 -17.30 -16.77
CA ARG A 232 -1.85 -18.68 -16.51
C ARG A 232 -3.31 -18.88 -16.81
N TYR A 233 -3.64 -20.13 -17.13
CA TYR A 233 -4.97 -20.52 -17.58
C TYR A 233 -5.53 -21.62 -16.69
N VAL A 234 -6.85 -21.57 -16.49
CA VAL A 234 -7.61 -22.65 -15.88
C VAL A 234 -8.40 -23.32 -16.97
N THR A 235 -8.20 -24.63 -17.12
CA THR A 235 -8.91 -25.44 -18.10
C THR A 235 -9.68 -26.56 -17.41
N TYR A 236 -10.68 -27.09 -18.11
CA TYR A 236 -11.57 -28.10 -17.57
C TYR A 236 -11.48 -29.36 -18.42
N SER A 237 -11.30 -30.50 -17.77
CA SER A 237 -11.32 -31.81 -18.39
C SER A 237 -12.46 -32.60 -17.80
N ALA A 238 -13.38 -33.06 -18.65
CA ALA A 238 -14.52 -33.86 -18.22
C ALA A 238 -14.07 -35.11 -17.43
N ASN A 239 -12.85 -35.61 -17.68
CA ASN A 239 -12.26 -36.73 -16.97
C ASN A 239 -13.22 -37.93 -16.88
N PHE A 240 -13.81 -38.29 -18.01
CA PHE A 240 -14.79 -39.36 -18.02
C PHE A 240 -14.15 -40.68 -17.55
N PRO A 241 -14.78 -41.43 -16.62
CA PRO A 241 -14.21 -42.69 -16.11
C PRO A 241 -13.88 -43.66 -17.25
N PRO A 242 -12.79 -44.44 -17.21
CA PRO A 242 -12.54 -45.46 -18.23
C PRO A 242 -13.71 -46.47 -18.31
N GLU A 243 -14.19 -46.76 -19.53
CA GLU A 243 -15.40 -47.56 -19.79
C GLU A 243 -15.28 -49.04 -19.39
N GLU A 244 -16.41 -49.66 -19.03
CA GLU A 244 -16.64 -51.10 -19.18
C GLU A 244 -17.64 -51.40 -20.32
N TYR A 245 -18.54 -50.49 -20.71
CA TYR A 245 -19.44 -50.57 -21.87
C TYR A 245 -19.93 -49.17 -22.32
N PRO A 246 -20.32 -48.94 -23.59
CA PRO A 246 -20.49 -47.60 -24.15
C PRO A 246 -21.84 -47.02 -23.76
N LEU A 247 -21.86 -45.88 -23.09
CA LEU A 247 -23.10 -45.13 -22.88
C LEU A 247 -22.83 -43.64 -22.97
N ASN A 248 -23.39 -43.04 -24.03
CA ASN A 248 -23.86 -41.66 -24.18
C ASN A 248 -23.37 -40.67 -23.11
N ARG A 249 -22.06 -40.41 -23.05
CA ARG A 249 -21.53 -39.31 -22.26
C ARG A 249 -21.85 -38.03 -23.00
N THR A 250 -22.78 -37.27 -22.46
CA THR A 250 -23.20 -35.98 -23.01
C THR A 250 -22.65 -34.85 -22.14
N GLY A 251 -22.73 -33.63 -22.64
CA GLY A 251 -22.24 -32.45 -21.92
C GLY A 251 -20.92 -31.89 -22.45
N GLU A 252 -20.73 -30.59 -22.23
CA GLU A 252 -19.50 -29.87 -22.52
C GLU A 252 -18.90 -29.33 -21.21
N VAL A 253 -17.57 -29.29 -21.17
CA VAL A 253 -16.85 -28.62 -20.10
C VAL A 253 -17.00 -27.09 -20.25
N PRO A 254 -17.05 -26.33 -19.15
CA PRO A 254 -17.07 -24.87 -19.24
C PRO A 254 -15.74 -24.34 -19.81
N VAL A 255 -15.80 -23.16 -20.44
CA VAL A 255 -14.63 -22.47 -20.98
C VAL A 255 -14.38 -21.23 -20.12
N ASP A 256 -13.22 -21.19 -19.46
CA ASP A 256 -12.73 -20.00 -18.79
C ASP A 256 -11.83 -19.21 -19.75
N ALA A 257 -12.29 -18.01 -20.15
CA ALA A 257 -11.58 -17.14 -21.10
C ALA A 257 -10.67 -16.11 -20.39
N ASN A 258 -10.63 -16.13 -19.06
CA ASN A 258 -9.82 -15.23 -18.27
C ASN A 258 -8.33 -15.63 -18.35
N ARG A 259 -7.47 -14.64 -18.15
CA ARG A 259 -6.04 -14.86 -17.94
C ARG A 259 -5.73 -14.45 -16.52
N TYR A 260 -4.99 -15.28 -15.82
CA TYR A 260 -4.64 -15.05 -14.43
C TYR A 260 -3.13 -14.90 -14.28
N VAL A 261 -2.68 -14.37 -13.15
CA VAL A 261 -1.26 -14.35 -12.76
C VAL A 261 -1.09 -14.96 -11.37
N GLU A 262 0.15 -15.29 -11.01
CA GLU A 262 0.47 -15.86 -9.70
C GLU A 262 -0.07 -14.99 -8.55
N GLY A 263 -0.85 -15.63 -7.67
CA GLY A 263 -1.54 -15.01 -6.53
C GLY A 263 -3.02 -14.69 -6.78
N ASP A 264 -3.49 -14.70 -8.03
CA ASP A 264 -4.91 -14.48 -8.33
C ASP A 264 -5.77 -15.62 -7.75
N THR A 265 -6.99 -15.28 -7.34
CA THR A 265 -8.01 -16.25 -6.93
C THR A 265 -9.00 -16.46 -8.07
N VAL A 266 -9.23 -17.72 -8.43
CA VAL A 266 -10.19 -18.13 -9.46
C VAL A 266 -11.43 -18.69 -8.81
N ILE A 267 -12.60 -18.22 -9.25
CA ILE A 267 -13.89 -18.82 -8.92
C ILE A 267 -14.13 -19.95 -9.91
N VAL A 268 -14.29 -21.18 -9.41
CA VAL A 268 -14.48 -22.35 -10.26
C VAL A 268 -15.84 -22.29 -10.98
N LEU A 269 -15.82 -22.50 -12.30
CA LEU A 269 -17.02 -22.45 -13.12
C LEU A 269 -17.94 -23.64 -12.83
N LYS A 270 -19.23 -23.35 -12.77
CA LYS A 270 -20.27 -24.37 -12.60
C LYS A 270 -20.40 -25.23 -13.86
N ASN A 271 -20.99 -26.41 -13.69
CA ASN A 271 -21.38 -27.25 -14.82
C ASN A 271 -22.35 -26.49 -15.74
N SER A 272 -22.29 -26.76 -17.05
CA SER A 272 -23.10 -26.09 -18.06
C SER A 272 -24.60 -26.30 -17.80
N GLU A 273 -25.40 -25.23 -17.84
CA GLU A 273 -26.86 -25.34 -17.68
C GLU A 273 -27.55 -25.90 -18.94
N ASN A 274 -27.01 -25.59 -20.13
CA ASN A 274 -27.62 -25.96 -21.41
C ASN A 274 -27.17 -27.35 -21.90
N ASN A 275 -25.97 -27.77 -21.53
CA ASN A 275 -25.40 -29.06 -21.92
C ASN A 275 -24.55 -29.62 -20.76
N PRO A 276 -25.20 -29.98 -19.62
CA PRO A 276 -24.51 -30.41 -18.41
C PRO A 276 -23.79 -31.74 -18.63
N LEU A 277 -22.59 -31.85 -18.05
CA LEU A 277 -21.99 -33.15 -17.78
C LEU A 277 -22.88 -33.94 -16.81
N GLY A 278 -23.17 -35.21 -17.12
CA GLY A 278 -23.95 -36.08 -16.23
C GLY A 278 -25.44 -35.69 -16.16
N GLY A 279 -26.05 -35.40 -17.32
CA GLY A 279 -27.44 -35.00 -17.48
C GLY A 279 -28.44 -36.04 -16.92
N GLU A 280 -29.74 -35.76 -16.92
CA GLU A 280 -30.75 -36.61 -16.24
C GLU A 280 -30.72 -38.07 -16.66
N GLU A 281 -30.52 -38.34 -17.96
CA GLU A 281 -30.47 -39.69 -18.54
C GLU A 281 -29.15 -40.43 -18.27
N ASP A 282 -28.10 -39.71 -17.86
CA ASP A 282 -26.79 -40.30 -17.60
C ASP A 282 -26.81 -41.13 -16.33
N LYS A 283 -26.24 -42.34 -16.40
CA LYS A 283 -26.14 -43.25 -15.24
C LYS A 283 -25.24 -42.66 -14.16
N ASP A 284 -24.08 -42.17 -14.57
CA ASP A 284 -23.10 -41.51 -13.73
C ASP A 284 -23.45 -40.02 -13.63
N LYS A 285 -23.38 -39.43 -12.43
CA LYS A 285 -23.68 -38.00 -12.22
C LYS A 285 -22.42 -37.22 -11.96
N PHE A 286 -22.31 -36.04 -12.57
CA PHE A 286 -21.26 -35.09 -12.30
C PHE A 286 -21.43 -34.52 -10.89
N LEU A 287 -20.37 -34.57 -10.08
CA LEU A 287 -20.38 -34.14 -8.68
C LEU A 287 -19.67 -32.81 -8.45
N GLY A 288 -18.78 -32.40 -9.37
CA GLY A 288 -17.96 -31.21 -9.24
C GLY A 288 -16.60 -31.34 -9.91
N TRP A 289 -15.77 -30.32 -9.71
CA TRP A 289 -14.41 -30.21 -10.24
C TRP A 289 -13.37 -30.40 -9.14
N THR A 290 -12.19 -30.90 -9.50
CA THR A 290 -11.02 -30.97 -8.62
C THR A 290 -9.71 -30.77 -9.38
N SER A 291 -8.75 -30.07 -8.78
CA SER A 291 -7.39 -29.91 -9.31
C SER A 291 -6.51 -31.16 -9.21
N ASN A 292 -6.92 -32.17 -8.42
CA ASN A 292 -6.16 -33.39 -8.21
C ASN A 292 -6.83 -34.57 -8.92
N ILE A 293 -6.21 -35.04 -10.00
CA ILE A 293 -6.71 -36.16 -10.80
C ILE A 293 -6.88 -37.46 -10.00
N GLU A 294 -6.05 -37.71 -8.99
CA GLU A 294 -6.19 -38.89 -8.11
C GLU A 294 -7.39 -38.74 -7.18
N LYS A 295 -7.65 -37.53 -6.65
CA LYS A 295 -8.92 -37.22 -5.99
C LYS A 295 -10.10 -37.29 -6.96
N ALA A 296 -9.93 -36.96 -8.24
CA ALA A 296 -10.98 -37.17 -9.22
C ALA A 296 -11.33 -38.66 -9.40
N GLN A 297 -10.38 -39.55 -9.08
CA GLN A 297 -10.55 -41.00 -9.06
C GLN A 297 -10.94 -41.56 -7.68
N ILE A 298 -10.92 -40.74 -6.61
CA ILE A 298 -11.19 -41.15 -5.22
C ILE A 298 -12.30 -40.27 -4.61
N PRO A 299 -13.44 -40.84 -4.14
CA PRO A 299 -14.62 -40.11 -3.70
C PRO A 299 -14.36 -38.99 -2.70
N ILE A 300 -15.04 -37.86 -2.90
CA ILE A 300 -15.31 -36.94 -1.81
C ILE A 300 -16.80 -36.58 -1.79
N LEU A 301 -17.32 -36.38 -0.58
CA LEU A 301 -18.64 -35.79 -0.35
C LEU A 301 -18.74 -34.46 -1.11
N LYS A 302 -19.96 -34.03 -1.44
CA LYS A 302 -20.30 -32.75 -2.07
C LYS A 302 -19.66 -31.51 -1.40
N SER A 303 -19.06 -31.64 -0.21
CA SER A 303 -18.40 -30.58 0.56
C SER A 303 -17.00 -30.18 0.07
N ASP A 304 -16.30 -31.01 -0.69
CA ASP A 304 -14.90 -30.74 -1.05
C ASP A 304 -14.76 -30.37 -2.54
N VAL A 305 -15.84 -29.85 -3.13
CA VAL A 305 -15.78 -29.19 -4.42
C VAL A 305 -14.96 -27.92 -4.25
N GLU A 306 -13.96 -27.73 -5.10
CA GLU A 306 -13.17 -26.50 -5.11
C GLU A 306 -14.08 -25.36 -5.58
N GLU A 307 -14.44 -24.45 -4.68
CA GLU A 307 -15.18 -23.23 -5.03
C GLU A 307 -14.23 -22.14 -5.50
N ASN A 308 -13.03 -22.10 -4.93
CA ASN A 308 -11.98 -21.17 -5.28
C ASN A 308 -10.61 -21.87 -5.30
N ILE A 309 -9.74 -21.43 -6.21
CA ILE A 309 -8.34 -21.87 -6.29
C ILE A 309 -7.41 -20.66 -6.39
N VAL A 310 -6.19 -20.77 -5.86
CA VAL A 310 -5.16 -19.75 -5.99
C VAL A 310 -4.19 -20.17 -7.09
N ILE A 311 -3.93 -19.25 -8.03
CA ILE A 311 -3.02 -19.49 -9.14
C ILE A 311 -1.58 -19.49 -8.67
N GLY A 312 -0.88 -20.59 -8.96
CA GLY A 312 0.56 -20.73 -8.74
C GLY A 312 1.35 -20.38 -9.99
N LYS A 313 2.50 -21.06 -10.14
CA LYS A 313 3.41 -20.86 -11.27
C LYS A 313 3.10 -21.71 -12.48
N GLU A 314 2.01 -22.47 -12.51
CA GLU A 314 1.65 -23.30 -13.68
C GLU A 314 0.17 -23.17 -14.01
N ASP A 315 -0.19 -23.54 -15.23
CA ASP A 315 -1.59 -23.67 -15.63
C ASP A 315 -2.27 -24.76 -14.82
N ILE A 316 -3.57 -24.59 -14.57
CA ILE A 316 -4.36 -25.55 -13.79
C ILE A 316 -5.35 -26.24 -14.72
N THR A 317 -5.41 -27.57 -14.62
CA THR A 317 -6.50 -28.35 -15.19
C THR A 317 -7.37 -28.86 -14.05
N LEU A 318 -8.67 -28.55 -14.10
CA LEU A 318 -9.66 -29.08 -13.21
C LEU A 318 -10.35 -30.29 -13.86
N TYR A 319 -10.47 -31.37 -13.11
CA TYR A 319 -10.98 -32.65 -13.58
C TYR A 319 -12.37 -32.93 -13.00
N GLY A 320 -13.27 -33.45 -13.83
CA GLY A 320 -14.60 -33.84 -13.40
C GLY A 320 -14.60 -35.03 -12.45
N MET A 321 -15.42 -34.95 -11.41
CA MET A 321 -15.72 -36.02 -10.46
C MET A 321 -17.08 -36.65 -10.77
N TRP A 322 -17.17 -37.98 -10.76
CA TRP A 322 -18.35 -38.72 -11.26
C TRP A 322 -18.89 -39.74 -10.26
N GLY A 323 -20.13 -39.60 -9.79
CA GLY A 323 -20.79 -40.56 -8.90
C GLY A 323 -21.44 -41.72 -9.66
N LYS A 324 -21.12 -42.97 -9.29
CA LYS A 324 -21.48 -44.21 -10.00
C LYS A 324 -22.59 -45.04 -9.32
N TYR A 325 -22.55 -45.15 -8.00
CA TYR A 325 -23.43 -46.01 -7.21
C TYR A 325 -24.59 -45.24 -6.58
N ARG A 326 -25.67 -45.93 -6.24
CA ARG A 326 -26.88 -45.32 -5.66
C ARG A 326 -27.32 -46.09 -4.43
N ILE A 327 -27.96 -45.39 -3.50
CA ILE A 327 -28.71 -45.99 -2.41
C ILE A 327 -30.19 -45.92 -2.76
N ALA A 328 -30.90 -47.03 -2.66
CA ALA A 328 -32.36 -47.09 -2.80
C ALA A 328 -32.98 -47.58 -1.50
N TYR A 329 -34.15 -47.04 -1.16
CA TYR A 329 -34.89 -47.44 0.03
C TYR A 329 -36.12 -48.26 -0.36
N GLY A 330 -36.31 -49.41 0.28
CA GLY A 330 -37.43 -50.31 0.06
C GLY A 330 -38.36 -50.37 1.27
N SER A 331 -39.68 -50.27 1.06
CA SER A 331 -40.65 -50.19 2.16
C SER A 331 -40.76 -51.45 3.02
N ASN A 332 -40.36 -52.61 2.49
CA ASN A 332 -40.33 -53.92 3.18
C ASN A 332 -41.47 -54.15 4.20
N PHE A 333 -42.72 -53.92 3.78
CA PHE A 333 -43.84 -53.91 4.71
C PHE A 333 -44.11 -55.29 5.35
N PRO A 334 -44.47 -55.35 6.65
CA PRO A 334 -44.92 -56.58 7.29
C PRO A 334 -46.19 -57.15 6.63
N ALA A 335 -46.22 -58.47 6.43
CA ALA A 335 -47.34 -59.14 5.78
C ALA A 335 -48.65 -59.01 6.59
N GLY A 336 -49.77 -58.83 5.89
CA GLY A 336 -51.11 -58.79 6.50
C GLY A 336 -51.45 -57.49 7.25
N THR A 337 -50.71 -56.41 7.01
CA THR A 337 -50.95 -55.09 7.63
C THR A 337 -51.52 -54.08 6.64
N GLY A 338 -52.27 -53.10 7.14
CA GLY A 338 -52.61 -51.91 6.36
C GLY A 338 -51.38 -51.01 6.23
N VAL A 339 -51.05 -50.58 5.02
CA VAL A 339 -49.81 -49.86 4.70
C VAL A 339 -50.08 -48.57 3.95
N SER A 340 -49.23 -47.56 4.15
CA SER A 340 -49.25 -46.30 3.39
C SER A 340 -47.88 -45.62 3.35
N GLY A 341 -47.77 -44.53 2.59
CA GLY A 341 -46.54 -43.77 2.41
C GLY A 341 -45.60 -44.37 1.34
N HIS A 342 -44.44 -43.73 1.18
CA HIS A 342 -43.41 -44.13 0.22
C HIS A 342 -42.04 -44.10 0.90
N PRO A 343 -41.06 -44.92 0.47
CA PRO A 343 -39.72 -44.83 1.02
C PRO A 343 -39.07 -43.48 0.68
N PRO A 344 -38.12 -42.99 1.50
CA PRO A 344 -37.37 -41.78 1.17
C PRO A 344 -36.58 -41.98 -0.12
N ILE A 345 -36.37 -40.89 -0.86
CA ILE A 345 -35.59 -40.92 -2.10
C ILE A 345 -34.23 -40.32 -1.83
N ASP A 346 -33.18 -41.12 -2.04
CA ASP A 346 -31.83 -40.61 -2.17
C ASP A 346 -31.59 -40.19 -3.62
N GLN A 347 -31.48 -38.88 -3.83
CA GLN A 347 -31.29 -38.29 -5.15
C GLN A 347 -29.83 -38.28 -5.60
N TYR A 348 -28.89 -38.70 -4.75
CA TYR A 348 -27.48 -38.62 -5.02
C TYR A 348 -26.94 -39.92 -5.65
N SER A 349 -25.84 -39.77 -6.38
CA SER A 349 -24.97 -40.90 -6.71
C SER A 349 -23.63 -40.74 -6.00
N TYR A 350 -22.97 -41.86 -5.78
CA TYR A 350 -21.84 -42.00 -4.89
C TYR A 350 -20.71 -42.76 -5.59
N LEU A 351 -19.47 -42.51 -5.19
CA LEU A 351 -18.31 -43.31 -5.60
C LEU A 351 -18.01 -44.40 -4.56
N THR A 352 -17.18 -45.39 -4.90
CA THR A 352 -16.71 -46.43 -3.96
C THR A 352 -15.91 -45.83 -2.81
N GLY A 353 -16.31 -46.05 -1.57
CA GLY A 353 -15.66 -45.54 -0.36
C GLY A 353 -16.30 -44.25 0.16
N ALA A 354 -17.25 -43.67 -0.58
CA ALA A 354 -18.07 -42.57 -0.06
C ALA A 354 -18.83 -43.04 1.19
N SER A 355 -18.94 -42.18 2.19
CA SER A 355 -19.80 -42.40 3.35
C SER A 355 -20.96 -41.41 3.33
N THR A 356 -22.17 -41.86 3.59
CA THR A 356 -23.37 -41.01 3.76
C THR A 356 -24.13 -41.46 5.00
N VAL A 357 -25.24 -40.80 5.33
CA VAL A 357 -26.11 -41.17 6.45
C VAL A 357 -27.43 -41.74 5.96
N THR A 358 -27.99 -42.68 6.70
CA THR A 358 -29.31 -43.23 6.39
C THR A 358 -30.41 -42.17 6.56
N LEU A 359 -31.35 -42.13 5.60
CA LEU A 359 -32.41 -41.13 5.59
C LEU A 359 -33.48 -41.42 6.65
N SER A 360 -34.03 -40.36 7.23
CA SER A 360 -35.24 -40.45 8.06
C SER A 360 -36.47 -40.84 7.22
N ASN A 361 -37.59 -41.15 7.88
CA ASN A 361 -38.86 -41.50 7.23
C ASN A 361 -39.57 -40.30 6.57
N THR A 362 -38.93 -39.62 5.62
CA THR A 362 -39.45 -38.41 4.98
C THR A 362 -40.67 -38.67 4.08
N GLY A 363 -40.82 -39.90 3.58
CA GLY A 363 -41.97 -40.32 2.79
C GLY A 363 -43.15 -40.87 3.59
N ASN A 364 -43.10 -40.74 4.93
CA ASN A 364 -44.18 -41.11 5.85
C ASN A 364 -44.65 -42.58 5.71
N LEU A 365 -43.72 -43.52 5.58
CA LEU A 365 -44.04 -44.95 5.61
C LEU A 365 -44.78 -45.29 6.91
N ASN A 366 -45.91 -45.98 6.79
CA ASN A 366 -46.72 -46.45 7.91
C ASN A 366 -47.16 -47.90 7.69
N ALA A 367 -47.15 -48.70 8.75
CA ALA A 367 -47.57 -50.10 8.75
C ALA A 367 -48.37 -50.47 10.01
N GLY A 368 -49.46 -49.76 10.29
CA GLY A 368 -50.43 -50.12 11.34
C GLY A 368 -49.80 -50.35 12.72
N SER A 369 -49.82 -51.61 13.20
CA SER A 369 -49.27 -52.04 14.50
C SER A 369 -47.74 -52.19 14.52
N TYR A 370 -47.03 -51.56 13.60
CA TYR A 370 -45.58 -51.57 13.49
C TYR A 370 -45.01 -50.17 13.40
N GLU A 371 -43.85 -49.99 14.02
CA GLU A 371 -43.02 -48.79 13.99
C GLU A 371 -41.82 -49.02 13.07
N LEU A 372 -41.53 -48.07 12.18
CA LEU A 372 -40.29 -48.06 11.41
C LEU A 372 -39.16 -47.56 12.32
N ILE A 373 -38.21 -48.43 12.67
CA ILE A 373 -37.12 -48.10 13.59
C ILE A 373 -35.78 -47.84 12.89
N GLY A 374 -35.70 -48.13 11.59
CA GLY A 374 -34.50 -47.92 10.80
C GLY A 374 -34.56 -48.67 9.48
N TRP A 375 -33.38 -48.94 8.94
CA TRP A 375 -33.18 -49.63 7.67
C TRP A 375 -32.21 -50.78 7.83
N SER A 376 -32.17 -51.70 6.88
CA SER A 376 -31.23 -52.82 6.89
C SER A 376 -30.75 -53.13 5.47
N THR A 377 -29.47 -53.45 5.33
CA THR A 377 -28.91 -53.89 4.03
C THR A 377 -29.39 -55.29 3.65
N VAL A 378 -29.82 -56.09 4.63
CA VAL A 378 -30.41 -57.41 4.44
C VAL A 378 -31.83 -57.43 5.02
N LYS A 379 -32.80 -57.89 4.22
CA LYS A 379 -34.22 -57.93 4.59
C LYS A 379 -34.42 -58.72 5.89
N ASN A 380 -35.03 -58.06 6.88
CA ASN A 380 -35.39 -58.63 8.19
C ASN A 380 -34.20 -59.19 9.00
N ASP A 381 -32.98 -58.72 8.76
CA ASP A 381 -31.79 -59.07 9.54
C ASP A 381 -31.43 -57.93 10.50
N GLU A 382 -31.54 -58.17 11.81
CA GLU A 382 -31.23 -57.19 12.85
C GLU A 382 -29.73 -56.87 12.93
N SER A 383 -28.86 -57.81 12.53
CA SER A 383 -27.40 -57.63 12.59
C SER A 383 -26.87 -56.59 11.59
N THR A 384 -27.65 -56.31 10.55
CA THR A 384 -27.35 -55.30 9.51
C THR A 384 -28.23 -54.06 9.62
N MET A 385 -28.91 -53.88 10.76
CA MET A 385 -29.79 -52.74 11.01
C MET A 385 -28.97 -51.46 11.21
N LEU A 386 -29.47 -50.38 10.60
CA LEU A 386 -28.97 -49.02 10.65
C LEU A 386 -30.11 -48.12 11.12
N ASN A 387 -29.91 -47.44 12.25
CA ASN A 387 -30.83 -46.42 12.73
C ASN A 387 -30.82 -45.22 11.76
N PHE A 388 -31.82 -44.34 11.87
CA PHE A 388 -31.81 -43.08 11.12
C PHE A 388 -30.58 -42.23 11.48
N GLY A 389 -29.87 -41.73 10.47
CA GLY A 389 -28.65 -40.94 10.67
C GLY A 389 -27.37 -41.76 10.84
N ASP A 390 -27.46 -43.10 10.91
CA ASP A 390 -26.27 -43.96 10.95
C ASP A 390 -25.46 -43.82 9.66
N ARG A 391 -24.14 -43.87 9.79
CA ARG A 391 -23.23 -43.78 8.63
C ARG A 391 -23.17 -45.11 7.89
N ILE A 392 -23.25 -45.04 6.56
CA ILE A 392 -23.07 -46.15 5.65
C ILE A 392 -21.96 -45.83 4.65
N MET A 393 -21.13 -46.83 4.34
CA MET A 393 -20.08 -46.75 3.33
C MET A 393 -20.51 -47.46 2.04
N ILE A 394 -20.26 -46.84 0.90
CA ILE A 394 -20.56 -47.42 -0.42
C ILE A 394 -19.41 -48.32 -0.86
N ASP A 395 -19.64 -49.63 -1.02
CA ASP A 395 -18.61 -50.57 -1.50
C ASP A 395 -18.94 -51.14 -2.87
N LYS A 396 -18.36 -50.53 -3.92
CA LYS A 396 -18.36 -50.96 -5.34
C LYS A 396 -19.71 -51.43 -5.93
N SER A 397 -20.83 -51.10 -5.30
CA SER A 397 -22.15 -51.59 -5.68
C SER A 397 -23.24 -50.64 -5.20
N ASN A 398 -24.39 -50.70 -5.87
CA ASN A 398 -25.60 -50.03 -5.40
C ASN A 398 -26.10 -50.71 -4.13
N ILE A 399 -26.55 -49.92 -3.16
CA ILE A 399 -27.09 -50.42 -1.90
C ILE A 399 -28.61 -50.31 -1.93
N ILE A 400 -29.30 -51.36 -1.50
CA ILE A 400 -30.74 -51.30 -1.25
C ILE A 400 -30.96 -51.46 0.26
N LEU A 401 -31.50 -50.43 0.88
CA LEU A 401 -31.84 -50.38 2.29
C LEU A 401 -33.32 -50.71 2.49
N GLN A 402 -33.59 -51.83 3.13
CA GLN A 402 -34.94 -52.32 3.40
C GLN A 402 -35.42 -51.80 4.75
N ALA A 403 -36.65 -51.30 4.80
CA ALA A 403 -37.27 -50.83 6.05
C ALA A 403 -37.25 -51.93 7.11
N PHE A 404 -36.86 -51.56 8.33
CA PHE A 404 -36.83 -52.45 9.47
C PHE A 404 -37.93 -52.07 10.48
N TRP A 405 -38.90 -52.98 10.64
CA TRP A 405 -40.13 -52.72 11.38
C TRP A 405 -40.13 -53.44 12.72
N ARG A 406 -40.50 -52.72 13.79
CA ARG A 406 -40.72 -53.27 15.13
C ARG A 406 -42.22 -53.32 15.42
N LYS A 407 -42.71 -54.47 15.90
CA LYS A 407 -44.10 -54.60 16.34
C LYS A 407 -44.32 -53.80 17.63
N LEU A 408 -45.42 -53.05 17.69
CA LEU A 408 -45.84 -52.25 18.86
C LEU A 408 -46.39 -53.12 20.02
#